data_AF-A0A1Q7HS80-F1
#
_entry.id   AF-A0A1Q7HS80-F1
#
_cell.length_a   1.000
_cell.length_b   1.000
_cell.length_c   1.000
_cell.angle_alpha   90.00
_cell.angle_beta   90.00
_cell.angle_gamma   90.00
#
_symmetry.space_group_name_H-M   'P 1'
#
loop_
_entity.id
_entity.type
_entity.pdbx_description
1 polymer ?
#
loop_
_entity_poly.entity_id
_entity_poly.type
_entity_poly.pdbx_seq_one_letter_code
_entity_poly.pdbx_strand_id
1 'polypeptide(L)'
;MARPHIHSREDVAMNVLEGIDPRDVRRETFEAGAGSFVLLSRGVAHARDVTSGSATVLSLTTLAGLEDFPHELHSPGADAEQVVSRCGIRFIRSR
;
A
#
# COMPACT_ATOMS: atom_id res chain seq x y z
N MET A 1 -2.53 -5.19 -7.49
CA MET A 1 -3.38 -3.99 -7.32
C MET A 1 -3.71 -3.84 -5.84
N ALA A 2 -3.40 -2.71 -5.21
CA ALA A 2 -3.82 -2.47 -3.83
C ALA A 2 -5.07 -1.58 -3.86
N ARG A 3 -6.22 -2.17 -3.49
CA ARG A 3 -7.49 -1.46 -3.37
C ARG A 3 -7.32 -0.23 -2.46
N PRO A 4 -8.05 0.88 -2.68
CA PRO A 4 -7.97 2.03 -1.80
C PRO A 4 -8.19 1.64 -0.35
N HIS A 5 -7.29 2.08 0.53
CA HIS A 5 -7.34 1.73 1.95
C HIS A 5 -6.72 2.81 2.83
N ILE A 6 -6.96 2.69 4.12
CA ILE A 6 -6.39 3.54 5.17
C ILE A 6 -5.81 2.63 6.25
N HIS A 7 -4.60 2.96 6.70
CA HIS A 7 -3.96 2.36 7.87
C HIS A 7 -4.31 3.23 9.09
N SER A 8 -4.75 2.61 10.17
CA SER A 8 -5.05 3.34 11.43
C SER A 8 -3.87 3.42 12.39
N ARG A 9 -2.87 2.55 12.21
CA ARG A 9 -1.78 2.34 13.17
C ARG A 9 -0.40 2.60 12.57
N GLU A 10 -0.17 2.14 11.35
CA GLU A 10 1.14 2.19 10.70
C GLU A 10 1.26 3.40 9.75
N ASP A 11 2.42 4.03 9.74
CA ASP A 11 2.91 4.83 8.63
C ASP A 11 3.72 3.91 7.70
N VAL A 12 3.57 4.10 6.38
CA VAL A 12 4.32 3.33 5.38
C VAL A 12 5.14 4.29 4.53
N ALA A 13 6.45 4.10 4.50
CA ALA A 13 7.36 4.79 3.61
C ALA A 13 7.79 3.86 2.48
N MET A 14 7.89 4.39 1.27
CA MET A 14 8.31 3.63 0.10
C MET A 14 9.42 4.35 -0.65
N ASN A 15 10.50 3.64 -0.95
CA ASN A 15 11.55 4.08 -1.87
C ASN A 15 11.41 3.29 -3.17
N VAL A 16 11.24 3.99 -4.29
CA VAL A 16 11.24 3.35 -5.61
C VAL A 16 12.69 3.17 -6.04
N LEU A 17 13.13 1.93 -6.13
CA LEU A 17 14.51 1.58 -6.51
C LEU A 17 14.64 1.51 -8.04
N GLU A 18 13.64 0.95 -8.72
CA GLU A 18 13.62 0.76 -10.16
C GLU A 18 12.19 0.88 -10.69
N GLY A 19 12.03 1.30 -11.95
CA GLY A 19 10.73 1.41 -12.61
C GLY A 19 9.91 2.64 -12.17
N ILE A 20 8.60 2.56 -12.39
CA ILE A 20 7.62 3.59 -12.04
C ILE A 20 6.54 2.96 -11.16
N ASP A 21 6.32 3.53 -9.98
CA ASP A 21 5.25 3.15 -9.07
C ASP A 21 4.13 4.19 -9.08
N PRO A 22 3.03 3.97 -9.83
CA PRO A 22 1.89 4.87 -9.83
C PRO A 22 1.16 4.84 -8.47
N ARG A 23 0.91 6.03 -7.93
CA ARG A 23 0.27 6.22 -6.62
C ARG A 23 -0.97 7.07 -6.74
N ASP A 24 -2.00 6.71 -5.98
CA ASP A 24 -3.08 7.62 -5.60
C ASP A 24 -2.95 7.87 -4.10
N VAL A 25 -2.75 9.13 -3.71
CA VAL A 25 -2.69 9.57 -2.32
C VAL A 25 -3.60 10.78 -2.16
N ARG A 26 -4.61 10.68 -1.30
CA ARG A 26 -5.60 11.76 -1.08
C ARG A 26 -6.26 12.28 -2.38
N ARG A 27 -6.45 11.43 -3.39
CA ARG A 27 -7.01 11.79 -4.72
C ARG A 27 -6.04 12.55 -5.63
N GLU A 28 -4.78 12.61 -5.26
CA GLU A 28 -3.72 13.06 -6.16
C GLU A 28 -3.04 11.84 -6.74
N THR A 29 -3.06 11.74 -8.06
CA THR A 29 -2.36 10.69 -8.80
C THR A 29 -1.01 11.20 -9.28
N PHE A 30 0.05 10.45 -8.99
CA PHE A 30 1.38 10.77 -9.48
C PHE A 30 2.18 9.50 -9.77
N GLU A 31 3.17 9.63 -10.65
CA GLU A 31 4.11 8.58 -11.00
C GLU A 31 5.39 8.73 -10.16
N ALA A 32 5.63 7.82 -9.23
CA ALA A 32 6.87 7.79 -8.48
C ALA A 32 7.92 6.97 -9.25
N GLY A 33 8.84 7.64 -9.94
CA GLY A 33 9.96 6.98 -10.62
C GLY A 33 11.09 6.59 -9.68
N ALA A 34 12.09 5.86 -10.19
CA ALA A 34 13.30 5.50 -9.44
C ALA A 34 13.94 6.70 -8.72
N GLY A 35 14.31 6.51 -7.45
CA GLY A 35 14.81 7.55 -6.55
C GLY A 35 13.72 8.31 -5.78
N SER A 36 12.44 8.10 -6.09
CA SER A 36 11.33 8.74 -5.36
C SER A 36 11.16 8.14 -3.97
N PHE A 37 10.85 9.01 -3.00
CA PHE A 37 10.41 8.63 -1.66
C PHE A 37 8.96 9.06 -1.46
N VAL A 38 8.09 8.12 -1.08
CA VAL A 38 6.67 8.35 -0.82
C VAL A 38 6.37 8.01 0.63
N LEU A 39 5.89 8.98 1.39
CA LEU A 39 5.42 8.78 2.76
C LEU A 39 3.89 8.70 2.78
N LEU A 40 3.37 7.56 3.21
CA LEU A 40 1.95 7.26 3.38
C LEU A 40 1.66 7.27 4.88
N SER A 41 1.39 8.46 5.42
CA SER A 41 1.08 8.58 6.84
C SER A 41 -0.21 7.84 7.20
N ARG A 42 -0.28 7.34 8.43
CA ARG A 42 -1.50 6.78 9.01
C ARG A 42 -2.67 7.76 8.85
N GLY A 43 -3.87 7.22 8.65
CA GLY A 43 -5.07 8.00 8.39
C GLY A 43 -5.17 8.59 6.98
N VAL A 44 -4.14 8.44 6.13
CA VAL A 44 -4.16 8.89 4.75
C VAL A 44 -4.65 7.77 3.82
N ALA A 45 -5.75 8.05 3.12
CA ALA A 45 -6.25 7.22 2.04
C ALA A 45 -5.25 7.14 0.90
N HIS A 46 -4.92 5.92 0.50
CA HIS A 46 -4.05 5.67 -0.64
C HIS A 46 -4.42 4.38 -1.37
N ALA A 47 -4.04 4.31 -2.63
CA ALA A 47 -4.17 3.16 -3.49
C ALA A 47 -2.95 2.99 -4.39
N ARG A 48 -2.83 1.81 -5.01
CA ARG A 48 -1.78 1.50 -5.97
C ARG A 48 -2.39 0.77 -7.17
N ASP A 49 -2.21 1.36 -8.35
CA ASP A 49 -2.69 0.80 -9.61
C ASP A 49 -1.55 0.61 -10.61
N VAL A 50 -0.91 -0.56 -10.58
CA VAL A 50 0.08 -0.94 -11.59
C VAL A 50 -0.68 -1.44 -12.82
N THR A 51 -0.89 -0.55 -13.78
CA THR A 51 -1.63 -0.84 -15.03
C THR A 51 -0.76 -1.51 -16.10
N SER A 52 0.55 -1.30 -16.04
CA SER A 52 1.55 -2.01 -16.86
C SER A 52 2.96 -1.84 -16.28
N GLY A 53 3.91 -2.67 -16.71
CA GLY A 53 5.31 -2.59 -16.26
C GLY A 53 5.56 -3.22 -14.89
N SER A 54 6.76 -3.00 -14.36
CA SER A 54 7.16 -3.44 -13.02
C SER A 54 8.01 -2.37 -12.35
N ALA A 55 7.95 -2.32 -11.02
CA ALA A 55 8.76 -1.45 -10.20
C ALA A 55 9.25 -2.20 -8.97
N THR A 56 10.51 -1.98 -8.61
CA THR A 56 11.12 -2.49 -7.39
C THR A 56 11.00 -1.42 -6.32
N VAL A 57 10.32 -1.72 -5.21
CA VAL A 57 10.05 -0.76 -4.15
C VAL A 57 10.51 -1.33 -2.81
N LEU A 58 11.34 -0.57 -2.08
CA LEU A 58 11.63 -0.83 -0.68
C LEU A 58 10.54 -0.20 0.17
N SER A 59 9.75 -1.03 0.85
CA SER A 59 8.73 -0.60 1.80
C SER A 59 9.26 -0.67 3.23
N LEU A 60 9.03 0.40 3.98
CA LEU A 60 9.36 0.52 5.40
C LEU A 60 8.08 0.86 6.15
N THR A 61 7.65 -0.02 7.04
CA THR A 61 6.44 0.16 7.84
C THR A 61 6.85 0.46 9.28
N THR A 62 6.24 1.47 9.89
CA THR A 62 6.41 1.70 11.34
C THR A 62 5.67 0.64 12.13
N LEU A 63 6.24 0.20 13.25
CA LEU A 63 5.72 -0.89 14.08
C LEU A 63 5.84 -2.27 13.39
N ALA A 64 5.98 -3.31 14.21
CA ALA A 64 5.93 -4.69 13.74
C ALA A 64 4.48 -5.16 13.57
N GLY A 65 4.28 -6.26 12.84
CA GLY A 65 3.01 -6.95 12.69
C GLY A 65 2.39 -6.90 11.28
N LEU A 66 3.11 -6.37 10.28
CA LEU A 66 2.72 -6.41 8.87
C LEU A 66 3.65 -7.27 8.00
N GLU A 67 4.60 -7.98 8.60
CA GLU A 67 5.59 -8.79 7.89
C GLU A 67 4.92 -9.99 7.19
N ASP A 68 4.00 -10.66 7.89
CA ASP A 68 3.26 -11.81 7.36
C ASP A 68 1.98 -11.40 6.61
N PHE A 69 1.55 -10.15 6.75
CA PHE A 69 0.31 -9.65 6.15
C PHE A 69 0.22 -9.88 4.63
N PRO A 70 1.25 -9.61 3.80
CA PRO A 70 1.19 -9.88 2.38
C PRO A 70 0.98 -11.36 2.07
N HIS A 71 1.58 -12.26 2.85
CA HIS A 71 1.42 -13.70 2.67
C HIS A 71 -0.01 -14.13 3.02
N GLU A 72 -0.54 -13.69 4.15
CA GLU A 72 -1.91 -13.99 4.58
C GLU A 72 -2.96 -13.43 3.60
N LEU A 73 -2.81 -12.17 3.17
CA LEU A 73 -3.77 -11.51 2.29
C LEU A 73 -3.88 -12.19 0.91
N HIS A 74 -2.79 -12.75 0.41
CA HIS A 74 -2.74 -13.41 -0.89
C HIS A 74 -2.83 -14.94 -0.80
N SER A 75 -3.05 -15.49 0.39
CA SER A 75 -3.25 -16.92 0.56
C SER A 75 -4.55 -17.39 -0.11
N PRO A 76 -4.57 -18.60 -0.72
CA PRO A 76 -5.78 -19.12 -1.36
C PRO A 76 -6.95 -19.19 -0.37
N GLY A 77 -8.10 -18.61 -0.77
CA GLY A 77 -9.31 -18.62 0.05
C GLY A 77 -9.31 -17.63 1.22
N ALA A 78 -8.32 -16.75 1.34
CA ALA A 78 -8.28 -15.74 2.39
C ALA A 78 -9.47 -14.77 2.31
N ASP A 79 -10.08 -14.48 3.46
CA ASP A 79 -11.01 -13.35 3.59
C ASP A 79 -10.21 -12.06 3.74
N ALA A 80 -10.10 -11.32 2.64
CA ALA A 80 -9.34 -10.09 2.60
C ALA A 80 -9.83 -9.03 3.60
N GLU A 81 -11.14 -8.94 3.88
CA GLU A 81 -11.69 -7.97 4.84
C GLU A 81 -11.31 -8.35 6.28
N GLN A 82 -11.35 -9.64 6.59
CA GLN A 82 -10.92 -10.14 7.90
C GLN A 82 -9.42 -9.91 8.12
N VAL A 83 -8.59 -10.19 7.11
CA VAL A 83 -7.13 -10.01 7.20
C VAL A 83 -6.76 -8.54 7.40
N VAL A 84 -7.30 -7.63 6.57
CA VAL A 84 -6.95 -6.20 6.70
C VAL A 84 -7.44 -5.59 8.00
N SER A 85 -8.64 -5.97 8.47
CA SER A 85 -9.21 -5.39 9.70
C SER A 85 -8.40 -5.76 10.94
N ARG A 86 -7.89 -7.00 11.04
CA ARG A 86 -6.97 -7.43 12.11
C ARG A 86 -5.69 -6.59 12.14
N CYS A 87 -5.22 -6.19 10.96
CA CYS A 87 -4.04 -5.35 10.78
C CYS A 87 -4.31 -3.85 10.97
N GLY A 88 -5.51 -3.44 11.37
CA GLY A 88 -5.85 -2.01 11.51
C GLY A 88 -5.94 -1.28 10.16
N ILE A 89 -6.08 -2.03 9.06
CA ILE A 89 -6.28 -1.53 7.72
C ILE A 89 -7.76 -1.64 7.38
N ARG A 90 -8.29 -0.64 6.69
CA ARG A 90 -9.68 -0.64 6.21
C ARG A 90 -9.74 -0.27 4.74
N PHE A 91 -10.40 -1.10 3.94
CA PHE A 91 -10.72 -0.75 2.58
C PHE A 91 -11.73 0.40 2.53
N ILE A 92 -11.56 1.27 1.54
CA ILE A 92 -12.49 2.36 1.26
C ILE A 92 -12.93 2.25 -0.19
N ARG A 93 -14.13 2.76 -0.47
CA ARG A 93 -14.60 2.84 -1.86
C ARG A 93 -13.85 3.95 -2.59
N SER A 94 -13.35 3.65 -3.79
CA SER A 94 -13.13 4.67 -4.81
C SER A 94 -14.48 5.36 -5.04
N ARG A 95 -14.53 6.69 -4.95
CA ARG A 95 -15.71 7.44 -5.39
C ARG A 95 -15.67 7.59 -6.89
#